data_AF-A0A2D6NX12-F1
#
_entry.id   AF-A0A2D6NX12-F1
#
_cell.length_a   1.000
_cell.length_b   1.000
_cell.length_c   1.000
_cell.angle_alpha   90.00
_cell.angle_beta   90.00
_cell.angle_gamma   90.00
#
_symmetry.space_group_name_H-M   'P 1'
#
loop_
_entity.id
_entity.type
_entity.pdbx_description
1 polymer ?
#
loop_
_entity_poly.entity_id
_entity_poly.type
_entity_poly.pdbx_seq_one_letter_code
_entity_poly.pdbx_strand_id
1 'polypeptide(L)'
;MLKLFGVLDLLAAVFLVLAQWDFGLSIATFLAGYLILKALIFITNWSSWIDLLAGVYLILVVQDVHSAFSLIFTIWLLQKGFFSLIV
;
A
#
# COMPACT_ATOMS: atom_id res chain seq x y z
N MET A 1 -11.33 9.94 11.04
CA MET A 1 -11.29 8.91 9.97
C MET A 1 -10.02 9.00 9.12
N LEU A 2 -9.65 10.17 8.58
CA LEU A 2 -8.48 10.34 7.71
C LEU A 2 -7.16 9.81 8.30
N LYS A 3 -6.90 10.08 9.60
CA LYS A 3 -5.67 9.62 10.26
C LYS A 3 -5.52 8.09 10.33
N LEU A 4 -6.61 7.35 10.52
CA LEU A 4 -6.57 5.88 10.55
C LEU A 4 -6.15 5.32 9.19
N PHE A 5 -6.68 5.91 8.11
CA PHE A 5 -6.30 5.53 6.75
C PHE A 5 -4.83 5.86 6.46
N GLY A 6 -4.32 6.99 6.95
CA GLY A 6 -2.90 7.34 6.85
C GLY A 6 -1.97 6.34 7.55
N VAL A 7 -2.32 5.89 8.77
CA VAL A 7 -1.53 4.86 9.48
C VAL A 7 -1.50 3.55 8.70
N LEU A 8 -2.63 3.12 8.15
CA LEU A 8 -2.71 1.88 7.39
C LEU A 8 -1.94 1.96 6.07
N ASP A 9 -1.89 3.12 5.41
CA ASP A 9 -1.06 3.34 4.22
C ASP A 9 0.44 3.27 4.54
N LEU A 10 0.86 3.84 5.68
CA LEU A 10 2.24 3.72 6.15
C LEU A 10 2.60 2.27 6.48
N LEU A 11 1.70 1.54 7.14
CA LEU A 11 1.91 0.11 7.40
C LEU A 11 2.01 -0.68 6.09
N ALA A 12 1.13 -0.41 5.13
CA ALA A 12 1.23 -1.02 3.80
C ALA A 12 2.57 -0.73 3.14
N ALA A 13 3.09 0.51 3.22
CA ALA A 13 4.39 0.87 2.68
C ALA A 13 5.53 0.06 3.32
N VAL A 14 5.52 -0.09 4.65
CA VAL A 14 6.50 -0.90 5.39
C VAL A 14 6.42 -2.36 4.99
N PHE A 15 5.21 -2.93 4.95
CA PHE A 15 5.01 -4.33 4.57
C PHE A 15 5.31 -4.60 3.09
N LEU A 16 5.20 -3.60 2.21
CA LEU A 16 5.61 -3.72 0.81
C LEU A 16 7.13 -3.88 0.65
N VAL A 17 7.89 -3.32 1.60
CA VAL A 17 9.35 -3.49 1.66
C VAL A 17 9.68 -4.81 2.36
N LEU A 18 9.08 -5.09 3.52
CA LEU A 18 9.31 -6.33 4.27
C LEU A 18 8.95 -7.60 3.49
N ALA A 19 7.87 -7.57 2.70
CA ALA A 19 7.44 -8.69 1.88
C ALA A 19 8.45 -9.04 0.77
N GLN A 20 9.37 -8.15 0.41
CA GLN A 20 10.46 -8.48 -0.53
C GLN A 20 11.49 -9.44 0.05
N TRP A 21 11.50 -9.61 1.37
CA TRP A 21 12.33 -10.59 2.06
C TRP A 21 11.48 -11.67 2.74
N ASP A 22 10.27 -11.91 2.21
CA ASP A 22 9.31 -12.91 2.70
C ASP A 22 8.83 -12.72 4.15
N PHE A 23 9.02 -11.53 4.72
CA PHE A 23 8.56 -11.23 6.07
C PHE A 23 7.10 -10.77 6.08
N GLY A 24 6.29 -11.43 6.91
CA GLY A 24 4.95 -10.94 7.24
C GLY A 24 3.93 -11.00 6.10
N LEU A 25 4.08 -11.96 5.19
CA LEU A 25 3.25 -12.15 3.98
C LEU A 25 1.73 -12.15 4.27
N SER A 26 1.30 -12.75 5.39
CA SER A 26 -0.12 -12.74 5.79
C SER A 26 -0.65 -11.34 6.06
N ILE A 27 0.15 -10.50 6.73
CA ILE A 27 -0.21 -9.11 7.04
C ILE A 27 -0.15 -8.27 5.75
N ALA A 28 0.86 -8.49 4.90
CA ALA A 28 0.96 -7.84 3.60
C ALA A 28 -0.27 -8.13 2.72
N THR A 29 -0.77 -9.37 2.73
CA THR A 29 -1.97 -9.77 1.98
C THR A 29 -3.22 -9.06 2.50
N PHE A 30 -3.37 -8.97 3.84
CA PHE A 30 -4.46 -8.22 4.45
C PHE A 30 -4.41 -6.73 4.09
N LEU A 31 -3.23 -6.11 4.16
CA LEU A 31 -3.02 -4.70 3.81
C LEU A 31 -3.24 -4.44 2.32
N ALA A 32 -2.88 -5.38 1.45
CA ALA A 32 -3.17 -5.31 0.02
C ALA A 32 -4.68 -5.32 -0.25
N GLY A 33 -5.42 -6.23 0.37
CA GLY A 33 -6.88 -6.27 0.29
C GLY A 33 -7.52 -4.99 0.80
N TYR A 34 -7.02 -4.45 1.91
CA TYR A 34 -7.42 -3.15 2.44
C TYR A 34 -7.19 -2.01 1.43
N LEU A 35 -6.00 -1.92 0.82
CA LEU A 35 -5.67 -0.88 -0.17
C LEU A 35 -6.61 -0.95 -1.39
N ILE A 36 -6.87 -2.15 -1.89
CA ILE A 36 -7.78 -2.35 -3.03
C ILE A 36 -9.20 -1.92 -2.65
N LEU A 37 -9.73 -2.37 -1.51
CA LEU A 37 -11.08 -2.00 -1.08
C LEU A 37 -11.21 -0.49 -0.86
N LYS A 38 -10.23 0.12 -0.19
CA LYS A 38 -10.18 1.57 0.01
C LYS A 38 -10.14 2.32 -1.32
N ALA A 39 -9.28 1.89 -2.25
CA ALA A 39 -9.16 2.51 -3.55
C ALA A 39 -10.47 2.45 -4.35
N LEU A 40 -11.19 1.33 -4.28
CA LEU A 40 -12.51 1.17 -4.91
C LEU A 40 -13.56 2.11 -4.31
N ILE A 41 -13.57 2.29 -2.99
CA ILE A 41 -14.49 3.22 -2.31
C ILE A 41 -14.24 4.67 -2.75
N PHE A 42 -12.97 5.04 -2.96
CA PHE A 42 -12.56 6.41 -3.31
C PHE A 42 -12.11 6.56 -4.78
N ILE A 43 -12.63 5.73 -5.68
CA ILE A 43 -12.13 5.60 -7.08
C ILE A 43 -12.22 6.89 -7.92
N THR A 44 -13.05 7.85 -7.49
CA THR A 44 -13.16 9.17 -8.14
C THR A 44 -11.91 10.02 -7.98
N ASN A 45 -11.03 9.73 -7.02
CA ASN A 45 -9.77 10.43 -6.82
C ASN A 45 -8.62 9.77 -7.58
N TRP A 46 -7.83 10.57 -8.31
CA TRP A 46 -6.63 10.09 -9.02
C TRP A 46 -5.65 9.36 -8.09
N SER A 47 -5.53 9.85 -6.86
CA SER A 47 -4.67 9.25 -5.84
C SER A 47 -5.09 7.81 -5.48
N SER A 48 -6.37 7.46 -5.62
CA SER A 48 -6.89 6.12 -5.32
C SER A 48 -6.53 5.11 -6.39
N TRP A 49 -6.35 5.54 -7.64
CA TRP A 49 -5.89 4.64 -8.71
C TRP A 49 -4.47 4.14 -8.46
N ILE A 50 -3.60 5.00 -7.92
CA ILE A 50 -2.23 4.63 -7.58
C ILE A 50 -2.22 3.70 -6.36
N ASP A 51 -3.11 3.91 -5.37
CA ASP A 51 -3.27 3.00 -4.24
C ASP A 51 -3.76 1.61 -4.68
N LEU A 52 -4.67 1.56 -5.65
CA LEU A 52 -5.14 0.31 -6.24
C LEU A 52 -3.98 -0.46 -6.85
N LEU A 53 -3.14 0.22 -7.65
CA LEU A 53 -1.95 -0.37 -8.24
C LEU A 53 -0.95 -0.82 -7.18
N ALA A 54 -0.74 -0.02 -6.13
CA ALA A 54 0.12 -0.39 -5.00
C ALA A 54 -0.41 -1.64 -4.27
N GLY A 55 -1.72 -1.75 -4.06
CA GLY A 55 -2.35 -2.92 -3.46
C GLY A 55 -2.23 -4.17 -4.33
N VAL A 56 -2.48 -4.07 -5.64
CA VAL A 56 -2.27 -5.17 -6.58
C VAL A 56 -0.80 -5.58 -6.63
N TYR A 57 0.11 -4.61 -6.63
CA TYR A 57 1.54 -4.88 -6.64
C TYR A 57 2.02 -5.55 -5.36
N LEU A 58 1.45 -5.19 -4.20
CA LEU A 58 1.73 -5.89 -2.94
C LEU A 58 1.35 -7.37 -3.01
N ILE A 59 0.25 -7.72 -3.69
CA ILE A 59 -0.12 -9.13 -3.93
C ILE A 59 0.92 -9.82 -4.81
N LEU A 60 1.41 -9.14 -5.85
CA LEU A 60 2.45 -9.69 -6.73
C LEU A 60 3.75 -9.97 -5.94
N VAL A 61 4.15 -9.05 -5.07
CA VAL A 61 5.32 -9.25 -4.18
C VAL A 61 5.12 -10.44 -3.24
N VAL A 62 3.91 -10.62 -2.69
CA VAL A 62 3.57 -11.81 -1.88
C VAL A 62 3.64 -13.11 -2.69
N GLN A 63 3.46 -13.05 -4.02
CA GLN A 63 3.62 -14.17 -4.94
C GLN A 63 5.04 -14.29 -5.50
N ASP A 64 6.04 -13.74 -4.79
CA ASP A 64 7.47 -13.80 -5.14
C ASP A 64 7.86 -13.01 -6.39
N VAL A 65 7.03 -12.05 -6.82
CA VAL A 65 7.34 -11.13 -7.92
C VAL A 65 7.98 -9.86 -7.36
N HIS A 66 9.31 -9.92 -7.21
CA HIS A 66 10.11 -8.80 -6.71
C HIS A 66 10.65 -7.95 -7.86
N SER A 67 10.42 -6.64 -7.80
CA SER A 67 11.03 -5.71 -8.76
C SER A 67 11.20 -4.32 -8.15
N ALA A 68 12.10 -3.52 -8.73
CA ALA A 68 12.38 -2.14 -8.31
C ALA A 68 11.14 -1.23 -8.33
N PHE A 69 10.08 -1.60 -9.04
CA PHE A 69 8.80 -0.89 -9.00
C PHE A 69 8.16 -0.88 -7.61
N SER A 70 8.45 -1.86 -6.76
CA SER A 70 8.05 -1.89 -5.34
C SER A 70 8.43 -0.60 -4.62
N LEU A 71 9.66 -0.10 -4.81
CA LEU A 71 10.16 1.11 -4.17
C LEU A 71 9.34 2.34 -4.56
N ILE A 72 8.87 2.42 -5.81
CA ILE A 72 8.03 3.53 -6.27
C ILE A 72 6.70 3.54 -5.51
N PHE A 73 6.06 2.37 -5.36
CA PHE A 73 4.83 2.25 -4.60
C PHE A 73 5.03 2.48 -3.10
N THR A 74 6.15 2.02 -2.54
CA THR A 74 6.53 2.32 -1.16
C THR A 74 6.66 3.82 -0.92
N ILE A 75 7.42 4.52 -1.77
CA ILE A 75 7.62 5.97 -1.63
C ILE A 75 6.28 6.70 -1.75
N TRP A 76 5.43 6.29 -2.69
CA TRP A 76 4.09 6.85 -2.83
C TRP A 76 3.24 6.68 -1.57
N LEU A 77 3.14 5.45 -1.05
CA LEU A 77 2.35 5.14 0.15
C LEU A 77 2.90 5.85 1.39
N LEU A 78 4.23 5.97 1.52
CA LEU A 78 4.87 6.75 2.57
C LEU A 78 4.45 8.22 2.47
N GLN A 79 4.68 8.86 1.32
CA GLN A 79 4.36 10.27 1.11
C GLN A 79 2.89 10.54 1.43
N LYS A 80 1.99 9.73 0.86
CA LYS A 80 0.54 9.87 1.05
C LYS A 80 0.11 9.62 2.49
N GLY A 81 0.63 8.56 3.11
CA GLY A 81 0.37 8.23 4.52
C GLY A 81 0.79 9.36 5.45
N PHE A 82 1.96 9.96 5.23
CA PHE A 82 2.42 11.14 5.98
C PHE A 82 1.50 12.34 5.81
N PHE A 83 1.14 12.71 4.57
CA PHE A 83 0.22 13.84 4.34
C PHE A 83 -1.14 13.61 5.01
N SER A 84 -1.66 12.38 4.98
CA SER A 84 -2.94 12.03 5.61
C SER A 84 -2.92 12.03 7.14
N LEU A 85 -1.74 12.10 7.77
CA LEU A 85 -1.60 12.25 9.22
C LEU A 85 -1.52 13.71 9.66
N ILE A 86 -0.89 14.54 8.82
CA ILE A 86 -0.65 15.96 9.09
C ILE A 86 -1.92 16.79 8.83
N VAL A 87 -2.62 16.50 7.74
CA VAL A 87 -3.87 17.15 7.31
C VAL A 87 -5.07 16.44 7.94
#